data_AF-A0A518GVP9-F1
#
_entry.id   AF-A0A518GVP9-F1
#
_cell.length_a   1.000
_cell.length_b   1.000
_cell.length_c   1.000
_cell.angle_alpha   90.00
_cell.angle_beta   90.00
_cell.angle_gamma   90.00
#
_symmetry.space_group_name_H-M   'P 1'
#
loop_
_entity.id
_entity.type
_entity.pdbx_description
1 polymer ?
#
loop_
_entity_poly.entity_id
_entity_poly.type
_entity_poly.pdbx_seq_one_letter_code
_entity_poly.pdbx_strand_id
1 'polypeptide(L)'
;MDLLVVGIIVLILYAAVRLISAIGSGLSGARYRAYRALASRYRGRYEHRGLVDPPTVSFGHHGSSVRVGLAPVVAGQPSVPRTRVVARFGTGLPFRLELFPVQRPSPKQTPRGTRLVRLGDPVFDRQYVVRANDPEIARELIDTQAARSAIEGLRKLAPPAGMLVSVSPERLLVQIDRNLGQSVASLDAAVREALALHDLLRLSVAARMAEGISIVDEPASDPLEAGPATCKVCNEAIGPDEDRVLCASCRTPHHRDCWSFVGACSIYGCQGKRCVPS
;
A
#
# COMPACT_ATOMS: atom_id res chain seq x y z
N MET A 1 70.77 -7.72 3.54
CA MET A 1 69.92 -6.61 3.06
C MET A 1 68.45 -7.04 2.92
N ASP A 2 68.17 -8.34 2.87
CA ASP A 2 66.84 -8.86 2.50
C ASP A 2 65.75 -8.63 3.56
N LEU A 3 66.08 -8.73 4.85
CA LEU A 3 65.12 -8.51 5.93
C LEU A 3 64.61 -7.06 6.00
N LEU A 4 65.48 -6.08 5.70
CA LEU A 4 65.11 -4.66 5.73
C LEU A 4 64.20 -4.30 4.56
N VAL A 5 64.47 -4.83 3.36
CA VAL A 5 63.63 -4.65 2.18
C VAL A 5 62.25 -5.28 2.39
N VAL A 6 62.20 -6.52 2.92
CA VAL A 6 60.94 -7.19 3.26
C VAL A 6 60.16 -6.39 4.31
N GLY A 7 60.82 -5.88 5.35
CA GLY A 7 60.19 -5.04 6.37
C GLY A 7 59.56 -3.76 5.79
N ILE A 8 60.26 -3.09 4.87
CA ILE A 8 59.74 -1.89 4.18
C ILE A 8 58.53 -2.25 3.32
N ILE A 9 58.57 -3.35 2.55
CA ILE A 9 57.44 -3.79 1.72
C ILE A 9 56.20 -4.07 2.57
N VAL A 10 56.35 -4.77 3.70
CA VAL A 10 55.23 -5.07 4.61
C VAL A 10 54.65 -3.79 5.21
N LEU A 11 55.48 -2.83 5.61
CA LEU A 11 55.03 -1.54 6.13
C LEU A 11 54.28 -0.72 5.07
N ILE A 12 54.77 -0.69 3.83
CA ILE A 12 54.10 -0.01 2.70
C ILE A 12 52.75 -0.66 2.43
N LEU A 13 52.68 -1.99 2.38
CA LEU A 13 51.43 -2.73 2.15
C LEU A 13 50.42 -2.45 3.27
N TYR A 14 50.86 -2.47 4.52
CA TYR A 14 50.02 -2.16 5.68
C TYR A 14 49.50 -0.72 5.63
N ALA A 15 50.37 0.25 5.32
CA ALA A 15 49.99 1.64 5.17
C ALA A 15 48.98 1.84 4.03
N ALA A 16 49.17 1.16 2.89
CA ALA A 16 48.25 1.19 1.76
C ALA A 16 46.87 0.61 2.13
N VAL A 17 46.83 -0.55 2.81
CA VAL A 17 45.57 -1.16 3.28
C VAL A 17 44.84 -0.24 4.27
N ARG A 18 45.58 0.38 5.22
CA ARG A 18 45.04 1.37 6.16
C ARG A 18 44.49 2.60 5.43
N LEU A 19 45.23 3.14 4.46
CA LEU A 19 44.82 4.31 3.69
C LEU A 19 43.57 4.02 2.85
N ILE A 20 43.53 2.88 2.15
CA ILE A 20 42.36 2.43 1.38
C ILE A 20 41.16 2.25 2.31
N SER A 21 41.35 1.66 3.49
CA SER A 21 40.29 1.50 4.50
C SER A 21 39.79 2.84 5.02
N ALA A 22 40.69 3.79 5.30
CA ALA A 22 40.34 5.13 5.74
C ALA A 22 39.56 5.90 4.66
N ILE A 23 40.05 5.90 3.41
CA ILE A 23 39.37 6.51 2.26
C ILE A 23 38.00 5.86 2.04
N GLY A 24 37.93 4.53 2.06
CA GLY A 24 36.68 3.78 1.94
C GLY A 24 35.69 4.10 3.06
N SER A 25 36.16 4.26 4.30
CA SER A 25 35.34 4.64 5.45
C SER A 25 34.83 6.09 5.37
N GLY A 26 35.64 7.02 4.86
CA GLY A 26 35.26 8.42 4.68
C GLY A 26 34.23 8.58 3.56
N LEU A 27 34.45 7.91 2.44
CA LEU A 27 33.53 7.87 1.30
C LEU A 27 32.19 7.21 1.67
N SER A 28 32.23 6.08 2.39
CA SER A 28 31.00 5.42 2.86
C SER A 28 30.29 6.20 3.98
N GLY A 29 31.04 6.84 4.88
CA GLY A 29 30.51 7.71 5.93
C GLY A 29 29.76 8.92 5.38
N ALA A 30 30.29 9.53 4.31
CA ALA A 30 29.60 10.58 3.57
C ALA A 30 28.34 10.04 2.86
N ARG A 31 28.42 8.85 2.27
CA ARG A 31 27.32 8.21 1.52
C ARG A 31 26.06 7.94 2.35
N TYR A 32 26.20 7.77 3.67
CA TYR A 32 25.08 7.45 4.57
C TYR A 32 24.74 8.56 5.58
N ARG A 33 25.31 9.75 5.40
CA ARG A 33 25.05 10.90 6.30
C ARG A 33 23.56 11.24 6.39
N ALA A 34 22.83 11.18 5.27
CA ALA A 34 21.40 11.47 5.22
C ALA A 34 20.58 10.53 6.12
N TYR A 35 20.86 9.22 6.08
CA TYR A 35 20.14 8.24 6.89
C TYR A 35 20.45 8.37 8.38
N ARG A 36 21.70 8.67 8.77
CA ARG A 36 22.04 8.90 10.19
C ARG A 36 21.39 10.17 10.72
N ALA A 37 21.39 11.25 9.93
CA ALA A 37 20.71 12.49 10.28
C ALA A 37 19.19 12.27 10.43
N LEU A 38 18.60 11.50 9.51
CA LEU A 38 17.19 11.12 9.58
C LEU A 38 16.89 10.30 10.84
N ALA A 39 17.71 9.30 11.17
CA ALA A 39 17.54 8.51 12.39
C ALA A 39 17.60 9.38 13.65
N SER A 40 18.55 10.33 13.73
CA SER A 40 18.63 11.28 14.83
C SER A 40 17.36 12.15 14.93
N ARG A 41 16.91 12.72 13.81
CA ARG A 41 15.76 13.62 13.77
C ARG A 41 14.45 12.95 14.19
N TYR A 42 14.22 11.73 13.72
CA TYR A 42 12.99 10.97 14.00
C TYR A 42 13.14 10.03 15.21
N ARG A 43 14.22 10.15 15.98
CA ARG A 43 14.55 9.27 17.13
C ARG A 43 14.46 7.78 16.75
N GLY A 44 14.89 7.47 15.54
CA GLY A 44 14.85 6.14 14.95
C GLY A 44 16.14 5.36 15.10
N ARG A 45 16.09 4.10 14.65
CA ARG A 45 17.24 3.22 14.55
C ARG A 45 17.77 3.21 13.13
N TYR A 46 19.06 3.51 12.99
CA TYR A 46 19.80 3.30 11.74
C TYR A 46 20.32 1.86 11.68
N GLU A 47 20.04 1.16 10.58
CA GLU A 47 20.48 -0.22 10.32
C GLU A 47 21.27 -0.28 9.00
N HIS A 48 22.43 -0.93 9.04
CA HIS A 48 23.29 -1.18 7.89
C HIS A 48 23.87 -2.61 7.99
N ARG A 49 23.39 -3.54 7.16
CA ARG A 49 23.71 -4.97 7.22
C ARG A 49 24.85 -5.34 6.26
N GLY A 50 26.00 -4.69 6.43
CA GLY A 50 27.20 -4.96 5.62
C GLY A 50 27.28 -4.16 4.31
N LEU A 51 28.26 -4.48 3.46
CA LEU A 51 28.62 -3.67 2.29
C LEU A 51 27.58 -3.70 1.15
N VAL A 52 26.74 -4.73 1.11
CA VAL A 52 25.80 -4.98 0.00
C VAL A 52 24.38 -4.48 0.33
N ASP A 53 23.99 -4.55 1.61
CA ASP A 53 22.64 -4.18 2.01
C ASP A 53 22.48 -2.65 2.05
N PRO A 54 21.41 -2.10 1.44
CA PRO A 54 21.18 -0.68 1.49
C PRO A 54 20.90 -0.21 2.93
N PRO A 55 21.33 1.02 3.28
CA PRO A 55 21.04 1.62 4.58
C PRO A 55 19.53 1.73 4.78
N THR A 56 19.08 1.49 6.01
CA THR A 56 17.68 1.67 6.38
C THR A 56 17.57 2.41 7.71
N VAL A 57 16.47 3.14 7.87
CA VAL A 57 16.12 3.83 9.12
C VAL A 57 14.72 3.39 9.49
N SER A 58 14.52 3.02 10.76
CA SER A 58 13.21 2.64 11.30
C SER A 58 12.83 3.51 12.50
N PHE A 59 11.58 3.92 12.59
CA PHE A 59 11.04 4.68 13.73
C PHE A 59 9.53 4.48 13.86
N GLY A 60 8.94 4.88 14.99
CA GLY A 60 7.50 4.87 15.20
C GLY A 60 6.86 6.21 14.82
N HIS A 61 5.65 6.19 14.26
CA HIS A 61 4.86 7.38 13.94
C HIS A 61 3.36 7.10 14.13
N HIS A 62 2.70 7.75 15.09
CA HIS A 62 1.28 7.57 15.43
C HIS A 62 0.79 6.11 15.45
N GLY A 63 1.52 5.22 16.12
CA GLY A 63 1.18 3.79 16.22
C GLY A 63 1.50 2.96 14.96
N SER A 64 2.15 3.55 13.97
CA SER A 64 2.68 2.87 12.78
C SER A 64 4.19 2.69 12.89
N SER A 65 4.72 1.62 12.29
CA SER A 65 6.17 1.41 12.14
C SER A 65 6.61 1.92 10.78
N VAL A 66 7.48 2.94 10.76
CA VAL A 66 8.01 3.55 9.54
C VAL A 66 9.40 3.00 9.25
N ARG A 67 9.62 2.58 8.00
CA ARG A 67 10.93 2.17 7.47
C ARG A 67 11.27 2.97 6.23
N VAL A 68 12.42 3.62 6.25
CA VAL A 68 12.96 4.43 5.16
C VAL A 68 14.23 3.76 4.63
N GLY A 69 14.36 3.64 3.32
CA GLY A 69 15.52 2.97 2.71
C GLY A 69 15.48 2.97 1.20
N LEU A 70 16.44 2.28 0.59
CA LEU A 70 16.41 2.03 -0.85
C LEU A 70 15.56 0.80 -1.17
N ALA A 71 14.86 0.86 -2.31
CA ALA A 71 14.20 -0.28 -2.90
C ALA A 71 15.25 -1.37 -3.21
N PRO A 72 14.94 -2.66 -2.94
CA PRO A 72 15.81 -3.74 -3.38
C PRO A 72 15.92 -3.71 -4.90
N VAL A 73 17.15 -3.92 -5.38
CA VAL A 73 17.44 -4.08 -6.81
C VAL A 73 17.06 -5.52 -7.18
N VAL A 74 16.17 -5.68 -8.15
CA VAL A 74 15.82 -7.00 -8.68
C VAL A 74 16.93 -7.41 -9.65
N ALA A 75 17.54 -8.58 -9.43
CA ALA A 75 18.59 -9.09 -10.30
C ALA A 75 18.11 -9.14 -11.76
N GLY A 76 18.96 -8.68 -12.69
CA GLY A 76 18.63 -8.63 -14.12
C GLY A 76 17.85 -7.39 -14.58
N GLN A 77 17.47 -6.47 -13.68
CA GLN A 77 16.91 -5.17 -14.08
C GLN A 77 17.91 -4.03 -13.81
N PRO A 78 18.31 -3.26 -14.84
CA PRO A 78 19.01 -2.00 -14.63
C PRO A 78 18.03 -1.01 -14.00
N SER A 79 17.91 -1.04 -12.67
CA SER A 79 17.03 -0.12 -11.95
C SER A 79 17.87 0.93 -11.25
N VAL A 80 17.62 2.20 -11.58
CA VAL A 80 18.09 3.32 -10.78
C VAL A 80 17.65 3.09 -9.33
N PRO A 81 18.53 3.22 -8.33
CA PRO A 81 18.16 3.05 -6.92
C PRO A 81 17.03 4.01 -6.55
N ARG A 82 15.97 3.46 -5.95
CA ARG A 82 14.73 4.18 -5.62
C ARG A 82 14.60 4.34 -4.12
N THR A 83 14.17 5.49 -3.65
CA THR A 83 13.93 5.71 -2.22
C THR A 83 12.52 5.26 -1.87
N ARG A 84 12.35 4.61 -0.73
CA ARG A 84 11.06 4.17 -0.21
C ARG A 84 10.87 4.65 1.22
N VAL A 85 9.67 5.13 1.51
CA VAL A 85 9.15 5.34 2.85
C VAL A 85 7.96 4.40 3.01
N VAL A 86 8.06 3.47 3.96
CA VAL A 86 7.02 2.48 4.22
C VAL A 86 6.50 2.68 5.64
N ALA A 87 5.26 3.08 5.79
CA ALA A 87 4.59 3.16 7.09
C ALA A 87 3.61 1.98 7.21
N ARG A 88 3.93 1.02 8.09
CA ARG A 88 3.06 -0.11 8.41
C ARG A 88 2.09 0.28 9.51
N PHE A 89 0.80 0.15 9.24
CA PHE A 89 -0.24 0.50 10.21
C PHE A 89 -0.27 -0.53 11.34
N GLY A 90 -0.34 -0.06 12.60
CA GLY A 90 -0.48 -0.96 13.76
C GLY A 90 -1.84 -1.65 13.80
N THR A 91 -2.89 -0.92 13.42
CA THR A 91 -4.24 -1.43 13.16
C THR A 91 -4.48 -1.29 11.67
N GLY A 92 -4.76 -2.39 10.96
CA GLY A 92 -4.95 -2.36 9.51
C GLY A 92 -5.99 -1.31 9.08
N LEU A 93 -5.84 -0.81 7.86
CA LEU A 93 -6.63 0.28 7.30
C LEU A 93 -7.48 -0.27 6.14
N PRO A 94 -8.82 -0.33 6.19
CA PRO A 94 -9.65 -1.01 5.17
C PRO A 94 -9.77 -0.23 3.84
N PHE A 95 -8.66 0.33 3.36
CA PHE A 95 -8.61 1.20 2.20
C PHE A 95 -7.38 0.89 1.35
N ARG A 96 -7.57 0.98 0.04
CA ARG A 96 -6.56 0.74 -0.99
C ARG A 96 -6.55 1.95 -1.91
N LEU A 97 -5.36 2.47 -2.18
CA LEU A 97 -5.19 3.61 -3.07
C LEU A 97 -3.87 3.48 -3.83
N GLU A 98 -3.88 3.84 -5.10
CA GLU A 98 -2.67 4.11 -5.87
C GLU A 98 -2.77 5.49 -6.48
N LEU A 99 -1.69 6.26 -6.31
CA LEU A 99 -1.52 7.56 -6.93
C LEU A 99 -0.13 7.64 -7.55
N PHE A 100 -0.07 8.02 -8.81
CA PHE A 100 1.18 8.24 -9.53
C PHE A 100 0.99 9.22 -10.70
N PRO A 101 2.06 9.92 -11.14
CA PRO A 101 1.98 10.80 -12.30
C PRO A 101 1.65 10.03 -13.58
N VAL A 102 0.88 10.61 -14.50
CA VAL A 102 0.50 9.99 -15.80
C VAL A 102 1.72 9.57 -16.63
N GLN A 103 2.83 10.30 -16.51
CA GLN A 103 4.08 10.04 -17.24
C GLN A 103 4.82 8.79 -16.74
N ARG A 104 4.47 8.29 -15.55
CA ARG A 104 5.11 7.12 -14.96
C ARG A 104 4.49 5.85 -15.56
N PRO A 105 5.31 4.85 -15.97
CA PRO A 105 4.78 3.56 -16.39
C PRO A 105 3.85 2.99 -15.33
N SER A 106 2.63 2.63 -15.74
CA SER A 106 1.66 2.04 -14.84
C SER A 106 2.22 0.75 -14.24
N PRO A 107 1.90 0.43 -12.97
CA PRO A 107 2.20 -0.88 -12.40
C PRO A 107 1.67 -1.99 -13.32
N LYS A 108 2.44 -3.07 -13.50
CA LYS A 108 2.03 -4.20 -14.37
C LYS A 108 0.71 -4.84 -13.96
N GLN A 109 0.34 -4.73 -12.68
CA GLN A 109 -0.89 -5.28 -12.13
C GLN A 109 -1.59 -4.22 -11.31
N THR A 110 -2.82 -3.89 -11.70
CA THR A 110 -3.72 -3.06 -10.90
C THR A 110 -4.11 -3.82 -9.63
N PRO A 111 -4.07 -3.20 -8.44
CA PRO A 111 -4.58 -3.82 -7.23
C PRO A 111 -6.05 -4.21 -7.40
N ARG A 112 -6.38 -5.46 -7.05
CA ARG A 112 -7.75 -5.97 -7.12
C ARG A 112 -8.70 -5.09 -6.29
N GLY A 113 -9.90 -4.87 -6.82
CA GLY A 113 -10.95 -4.10 -6.15
C GLY A 113 -10.70 -2.59 -6.13
N THR A 114 -9.78 -2.06 -6.94
CA THR A 114 -9.63 -0.60 -7.13
C THR A 114 -10.22 -0.17 -8.47
N ARG A 115 -10.79 1.04 -8.51
CA ARG A 115 -11.31 1.69 -9.72
C ARG A 115 -10.68 3.07 -9.90
N LEU A 116 -10.66 3.57 -11.13
CA LEU A 116 -10.18 4.91 -11.44
C LEU A 116 -11.05 5.95 -10.72
N VAL A 117 -10.41 6.92 -10.06
CA VAL A 117 -11.08 8.03 -9.37
C VAL A 117 -10.78 9.31 -10.13
N ARG A 118 -11.82 10.04 -10.50
CA ARG A 118 -11.74 11.42 -10.99
C ARG A 118 -12.05 12.37 -9.85
N LEU A 119 -11.21 13.38 -9.67
CA LEU A 119 -11.37 14.37 -8.61
C LEU A 119 -12.25 15.55 -9.03
N GLY A 120 -12.47 15.73 -10.34
CA GLY A 120 -13.20 16.89 -10.85
C GLY A 120 -12.33 18.14 -11.01
N ASP A 121 -11.06 18.08 -10.63
CA ASP A 121 -10.04 19.07 -10.96
C ASP A 121 -9.32 18.66 -12.27
N PRO A 122 -9.56 19.38 -13.40
CA PRO A 122 -8.98 19.02 -14.68
C PRO A 122 -7.45 19.08 -14.71
N VAL A 123 -6.83 19.93 -13.89
CA VAL A 123 -5.36 20.05 -13.85
C VAL A 123 -4.79 18.83 -13.15
N PHE A 124 -5.35 18.46 -12.01
CA PHE A 124 -4.92 17.29 -11.25
C PHE A 124 -5.17 16.00 -12.03
N ASP A 125 -6.36 15.83 -12.60
CA ASP A 125 -6.77 14.62 -13.34
C ASP A 125 -5.98 14.40 -14.65
N ARG A 126 -5.30 15.44 -15.16
CA ARG A 126 -4.35 15.35 -16.29
C ARG A 126 -2.93 14.99 -15.86
N GLN A 127 -2.57 15.30 -14.61
CA GLN A 127 -1.22 15.10 -14.09
C GLN A 127 -1.07 13.75 -13.38
N TYR A 128 -2.14 13.24 -12.78
CA TYR A 128 -2.10 12.05 -11.94
C TYR A 128 -3.15 11.01 -12.35
N VAL A 129 -2.79 9.75 -12.13
CA VAL A 129 -3.72 8.63 -12.12
C VAL A 129 -3.98 8.28 -10.67
N VAL A 130 -5.26 8.28 -10.27
CA VAL A 130 -5.71 7.88 -8.94
C VAL A 130 -6.61 6.66 -9.07
N ARG A 131 -6.33 5.62 -8.30
CA ARG A 131 -7.16 4.41 -8.20
C ARG A 131 -7.44 4.12 -6.75
N ALA A 132 -8.68 3.80 -6.40
CA ALA A 132 -9.04 3.44 -5.04
C ALA A 132 -10.18 2.42 -4.98
N ASN A 133 -10.29 1.67 -3.89
CA ASN A 133 -11.47 0.84 -3.63
C ASN A 133 -12.67 1.69 -3.20
N ASP A 134 -12.42 2.79 -2.51
CA ASP A 134 -13.41 3.78 -2.12
C ASP A 134 -13.08 5.16 -2.75
N PRO A 135 -13.80 5.57 -3.82
CA PRO A 135 -13.57 6.86 -4.47
C PRO A 135 -13.92 8.06 -3.60
N GLU A 136 -14.82 7.93 -2.64
CA GLU A 136 -15.25 9.06 -1.79
C GLU A 136 -14.14 9.42 -0.83
N ILE A 137 -13.62 8.44 -0.09
CA ILE A 137 -12.44 8.63 0.78
C ILE A 137 -11.26 9.16 -0.02
N ALA A 138 -11.03 8.63 -1.24
CA ALA A 138 -9.93 9.10 -2.08
C ALA A 138 -10.10 10.56 -2.52
N ARG A 139 -11.32 10.98 -2.88
CA ARG A 139 -11.61 12.38 -3.22
C ARG A 139 -11.42 13.28 -2.02
N GLU A 140 -12.05 12.97 -0.89
CA GLU A 140 -11.94 13.75 0.34
C GLU A 140 -10.49 13.90 0.79
N LEU A 141 -9.72 12.81 0.80
CA LEU A 141 -8.30 12.84 1.14
C LEU A 141 -7.53 13.80 0.23
N ILE A 142 -7.66 13.66 -1.09
CA ILE A 142 -6.85 14.41 -2.05
C ILE A 142 -7.34 15.85 -2.19
N ASP A 143 -8.62 16.13 -1.93
CA ASP A 143 -9.13 17.49 -2.05
C ASP A 143 -8.62 18.42 -0.94
N THR A 144 -8.14 17.85 0.17
CA THR A 144 -7.46 18.63 1.20
C THR A 144 -6.19 19.31 0.66
N GLN A 145 -6.04 20.60 0.98
CA GLN A 145 -4.85 21.38 0.61
C GLN A 145 -3.55 20.75 1.13
N ALA A 146 -3.60 20.11 2.31
CA ALA A 146 -2.47 19.43 2.90
C ALA A 146 -2.04 18.21 2.07
N ALA A 147 -2.98 17.38 1.59
CA ALA A 147 -2.64 16.25 0.74
C ALA A 147 -2.07 16.71 -0.60
N ARG A 148 -2.69 17.71 -1.24
CA ARG A 148 -2.18 18.29 -2.51
C ARG A 148 -0.76 18.82 -2.35
N SER A 149 -0.49 19.53 -1.25
CA SER A 149 0.84 20.06 -0.94
C SER A 149 1.87 18.95 -0.74
N ALA A 150 1.51 17.88 -0.03
CA ALA A 150 2.40 16.74 0.19
C ALA A 150 2.68 15.96 -1.11
N ILE A 151 1.64 15.72 -1.94
CA ILE A 151 1.78 15.08 -3.26
C ILE A 151 2.70 15.91 -4.16
N GLU A 152 2.52 17.23 -4.19
CA GLU A 152 3.35 18.12 -4.98
C GLU A 152 4.79 18.19 -4.44
N GLY A 153 4.97 18.18 -3.12
CA GLY A 153 6.28 18.07 -2.48
C GLY A 153 7.02 16.80 -2.89
N LEU A 154 6.34 15.66 -2.90
CA LEU A 154 6.88 14.39 -3.41
C LEU A 154 7.18 14.46 -4.91
N ARG A 155 6.30 15.08 -5.71
CA ARG A 155 6.51 15.23 -7.15
C ARG A 155 7.76 16.04 -7.45
N LYS A 156 8.05 17.09 -6.69
CA LYS A 156 9.27 17.93 -6.86
C LYS A 156 10.57 17.17 -6.59
N LEU A 157 10.53 16.12 -5.76
CA LEU A 157 11.69 15.26 -5.46
C LEU A 157 11.93 14.18 -6.52
N ALA A 158 10.92 13.91 -7.35
CA ALA A 158 10.88 12.81 -8.29
C ALA A 158 11.51 13.01 -9.69
N PRO A 159 11.71 14.22 -10.27
CA PRO A 159 12.15 14.34 -11.65
C PRO A 159 13.57 13.78 -11.81
N PRO A 160 13.86 13.00 -12.87
CA PRO A 160 12.97 12.70 -14.02
C PRO A 160 12.10 11.44 -13.88
N ALA A 161 12.26 10.64 -12.81
CA ALA A 161 11.86 9.24 -12.79
C ALA A 161 10.47 8.94 -12.18
N GLY A 162 9.84 9.91 -11.51
CA GLY A 162 8.47 9.79 -11.00
C GLY A 162 8.34 9.30 -9.55
N MET A 163 7.09 9.21 -9.08
CA MET A 163 6.73 8.80 -7.73
C MET A 163 5.55 7.82 -7.72
N LEU A 164 5.44 7.04 -6.64
CA LEU A 164 4.29 6.21 -6.29
C LEU A 164 3.84 6.55 -4.88
N VAL A 165 2.54 6.70 -4.69
CA VAL A 165 1.89 6.53 -3.40
C VAL A 165 0.99 5.32 -3.52
N SER A 166 1.21 4.30 -2.70
CA SER A 166 0.44 3.07 -2.69
C SER A 166 0.01 2.76 -1.26
N VAL A 167 -1.29 2.64 -1.06
CA VAL A 167 -1.93 2.30 0.20
C VAL A 167 -2.52 0.90 0.05
N SER A 168 -2.22 0.07 1.04
CA SER A 168 -2.79 -1.26 1.23
C SER A 168 -3.24 -1.38 2.69
N PRO A 169 -4.03 -2.42 3.05
CA PRO A 169 -4.51 -2.51 4.41
C PRO A 169 -3.44 -2.61 5.49
N GLU A 170 -2.25 -3.06 5.14
CA GLU A 170 -1.14 -3.21 6.09
C GLU A 170 -0.21 -2.00 6.11
N ARG A 171 -0.17 -1.19 5.04
CA ARG A 171 0.85 -0.16 4.89
C ARG A 171 0.54 0.91 3.85
N LEU A 172 1.09 2.10 4.11
CA LEU A 172 1.40 3.12 3.12
C LEU A 172 2.84 2.91 2.60
N LEU A 173 3.01 2.95 1.28
CA LEU A 173 4.28 2.95 0.57
C LEU A 173 4.36 4.23 -0.27
N VAL A 174 5.34 5.08 0.02
CA VAL A 174 5.76 6.15 -0.86
C VAL A 174 7.08 5.75 -1.51
N GLN A 175 7.12 5.69 -2.83
CA GLN A 175 8.33 5.39 -3.59
C GLN A 175 8.67 6.57 -4.49
N ILE A 176 9.93 7.01 -4.43
CA ILE A 176 10.48 8.04 -5.31
C ILE A 176 11.54 7.35 -6.15
N ASP A 177 11.45 7.46 -7.47
CA ASP A 177 12.29 6.70 -8.41
C ASP A 177 13.72 7.30 -8.54
N ARG A 178 14.27 7.79 -7.42
CA ARG A 178 15.63 8.34 -7.27
C ARG A 178 16.23 7.96 -5.92
N ASN A 179 17.56 8.01 -5.84
CA ASN A 179 18.29 7.85 -4.59
C ASN A 179 18.40 9.20 -3.86
N LEU A 180 17.52 9.41 -2.88
CA LEU A 180 17.53 10.60 -2.03
C LEU A 180 18.50 10.48 -0.84
N GLY A 181 19.10 9.31 -0.64
CA GLY A 181 20.07 9.05 0.42
C GLY A 181 21.36 9.87 0.32
N GLN A 182 21.56 10.60 -0.79
CA GLN A 182 22.69 11.51 -0.99
C GLN A 182 22.46 12.91 -0.41
N SER A 183 21.21 13.27 -0.09
CA SER A 183 20.84 14.60 0.41
C SER A 183 19.99 14.49 1.67
N VAL A 184 20.48 15.03 2.78
CA VAL A 184 19.76 15.07 4.06
C VAL A 184 18.41 15.77 3.88
N ALA A 185 18.42 16.94 3.23
CA ALA A 185 17.21 17.75 3.04
C ALA A 185 16.17 17.06 2.15
N SER A 186 16.60 16.40 1.07
CA SER A 186 15.68 15.71 0.15
C SER A 186 15.09 14.44 0.77
N LEU A 187 15.90 13.67 1.51
CA LEU A 187 15.42 12.49 2.22
C LEU A 187 14.45 12.88 3.34
N ASP A 188 14.77 13.92 4.10
CA ASP A 188 13.91 14.48 5.14
C ASP A 188 12.57 14.97 4.58
N ALA A 189 12.62 15.74 3.48
CA ALA A 189 11.42 16.20 2.80
C ALA A 189 10.53 15.02 2.36
N ALA A 190 11.11 14.00 1.72
CA ALA A 190 10.35 12.81 1.31
C ALA A 190 9.66 12.11 2.48
N VAL A 191 10.34 12.00 3.62
CA VAL A 191 9.77 11.40 4.84
C VAL A 191 8.65 12.29 5.39
N ARG A 192 8.89 13.58 5.53
CA ARG A 192 7.87 14.53 6.02
C ARG A 192 6.60 14.50 5.17
N GLU A 193 6.72 14.59 3.85
CA GLU A 193 5.55 14.55 2.96
C GLU A 193 4.82 13.19 3.01
N ALA A 194 5.57 12.08 3.13
CA ALA A 194 4.97 10.76 3.30
C ALA A 194 4.23 10.60 4.64
N LEU A 195 4.77 11.18 5.73
CA LEU A 195 4.11 11.16 7.04
C LEU A 195 2.87 12.08 7.06
N ALA A 196 2.90 13.22 6.37
CA ALA A 196 1.72 14.06 6.21
C ALA A 196 0.58 13.30 5.50
N LEU A 197 0.88 12.58 4.41
CA LEU A 197 -0.11 11.73 3.75
C LEU A 197 -0.60 10.58 4.64
N HIS A 198 0.29 9.97 5.43
CA HIS A 198 -0.08 8.95 6.40
C HIS A 198 -1.11 9.47 7.41
N ASP A 199 -0.89 10.65 7.96
CA ASP A 199 -1.73 11.22 9.01
C ASP A 199 -3.10 11.61 8.45
N LEU A 200 -3.13 12.26 7.28
CA LEU A 200 -4.37 12.59 6.58
C LEU A 200 -5.16 11.33 6.22
N LEU A 201 -4.50 10.30 5.71
CA LEU A 201 -5.13 9.03 5.36
C LEU A 201 -5.82 8.38 6.57
N ARG A 202 -5.15 8.35 7.72
CA ARG A 202 -5.74 7.79 8.95
C ARG A 202 -6.94 8.58 9.41
N LEU A 203 -6.87 9.91 9.34
CA LEU A 203 -7.97 10.79 9.71
C LEU A 203 -9.17 10.60 8.78
N SER A 204 -8.98 10.62 7.45
CA SER A 204 -10.05 10.44 6.47
C SER A 204 -10.74 9.08 6.60
N VAL A 205 -9.96 8.00 6.76
CA VAL A 205 -10.55 6.66 6.95
C VAL A 205 -11.26 6.56 8.29
N ALA A 206 -10.70 7.09 9.37
CA ALA A 206 -11.35 7.06 10.68
C ALA A 206 -12.66 7.86 10.69
N ALA A 207 -12.69 9.03 10.05
CA ALA A 207 -13.90 9.84 9.89
C ALA A 207 -14.98 9.07 9.11
N ARG A 208 -14.62 8.50 7.95
CA ARG A 208 -15.57 7.72 7.14
C ARG A 208 -16.08 6.47 7.87
N MET A 209 -15.23 5.81 8.65
CA MET A 209 -15.66 4.68 9.48
C MET A 209 -16.57 5.10 10.63
N ALA A 210 -16.38 6.29 11.20
CA ALA A 210 -17.21 6.83 12.27
C ALA A 210 -18.60 7.25 11.80
N GLU A 211 -18.75 7.66 10.55
CA GLU A 211 -20.05 7.94 9.91
C GLU A 211 -20.94 6.68 9.84
N GLY A 212 -20.35 5.49 9.98
CA GLY A 212 -21.05 4.22 9.91
C GLY A 212 -21.41 3.83 8.48
N ILE A 213 -21.66 2.54 8.28
CA ILE A 213 -22.33 2.09 7.08
C ILE A 213 -23.80 2.41 7.31
N SER A 214 -24.31 3.46 6.69
CA SER A 214 -25.75 3.52 6.42
C SER A 214 -26.03 2.30 5.56
N ILE A 215 -26.51 1.22 6.17
CA ILE A 215 -27.20 0.18 5.43
C ILE A 215 -28.38 0.95 4.88
N VAL A 216 -28.26 1.36 3.63
CA VAL A 216 -29.43 1.76 2.86
C VAL A 216 -30.26 0.50 2.88
N ASP A 217 -31.22 0.45 3.81
CA ASP A 217 -32.40 -0.36 3.63
C ASP A 217 -32.94 0.15 2.30
N GLU A 218 -32.55 -0.52 1.21
CA GLU A 218 -33.25 -0.35 -0.04
C GLU A 218 -34.72 -0.50 0.36
N PRO A 219 -35.55 0.54 0.21
CA PRO A 219 -36.95 0.43 0.57
C PRO A 219 -37.41 -0.79 -0.18
N ALA A 220 -37.84 -1.83 0.57
CA ALA A 220 -38.10 -3.17 0.07
C ALA A 220 -38.60 -3.02 -1.36
N SER A 221 -37.73 -3.37 -2.33
CA SER A 221 -38.03 -3.16 -3.73
C SER A 221 -39.44 -3.70 -3.92
N ASP A 222 -40.31 -2.89 -4.53
CA ASP A 222 -41.71 -3.24 -4.75
C ASP A 222 -41.73 -4.73 -5.11
N PRO A 223 -42.49 -5.61 -4.44
CA PRO A 223 -42.39 -7.07 -4.66
C PRO A 223 -42.48 -7.49 -6.13
N LEU A 224 -42.95 -6.60 -7.00
CA LEU A 224 -42.93 -6.67 -8.46
C LEU A 224 -41.53 -6.55 -9.12
N GLU A 225 -40.55 -5.84 -8.54
CA GLU A 225 -39.19 -5.63 -9.09
C GLU A 225 -38.15 -6.64 -8.58
N ALA A 226 -38.39 -7.36 -7.49
CA ALA A 226 -37.41 -8.29 -6.88
C ALA A 226 -37.04 -9.50 -7.76
N GLY A 227 -37.71 -9.67 -8.90
CA GLY A 227 -37.53 -10.83 -9.77
C GLY A 227 -37.95 -12.15 -9.11
N PRO A 228 -38.09 -13.23 -9.88
CA PRO A 228 -38.40 -14.53 -9.32
C PRO A 228 -37.25 -15.03 -8.43
N ALA A 229 -37.60 -15.61 -7.28
CA ALA A 229 -36.64 -16.18 -6.34
C ALA A 229 -35.75 -17.22 -7.04
N THR A 230 -34.43 -17.17 -6.90
CA THR A 230 -33.52 -18.12 -7.57
C THR A 230 -33.11 -19.28 -6.65
N CYS A 231 -33.26 -20.52 -7.11
CA CYS A 231 -32.81 -21.71 -6.37
C CYS A 231 -31.28 -21.80 -6.38
N LYS A 232 -30.65 -21.82 -5.20
CA LYS A 232 -29.17 -21.90 -5.08
C LYS A 232 -28.57 -23.29 -5.30
N VAL A 233 -29.36 -24.25 -5.78
CA VAL A 233 -28.89 -25.60 -6.15
C VAL A 233 -28.71 -25.70 -7.66
N CYS A 234 -29.76 -25.43 -8.43
CA CYS A 234 -29.71 -25.45 -9.90
C CYS A 234 -29.39 -24.08 -10.54
N ASN A 235 -29.47 -22.99 -9.76
CA ASN A 235 -29.29 -21.61 -10.21
C ASN A 235 -30.35 -21.12 -11.24
N GLU A 236 -31.53 -21.75 -11.25
CA GLU A 236 -32.69 -21.33 -12.04
C GLU A 236 -33.68 -20.52 -11.19
N ALA A 237 -34.45 -19.67 -11.86
CA ALA A 237 -35.55 -18.92 -11.25
C ALA A 237 -36.69 -19.88 -10.89
N ILE A 238 -37.23 -19.73 -9.68
CA ILE A 238 -38.38 -20.48 -9.17
C ILE A 238 -39.63 -19.75 -9.65
N GLY A 239 -40.39 -20.41 -10.52
CA GLY A 239 -41.64 -19.88 -11.07
C GLY A 239 -42.71 -19.65 -9.99
N PRO A 240 -43.73 -18.81 -10.25
CA PRO A 240 -44.81 -18.56 -9.31
C PRO A 240 -45.68 -19.80 -9.04
N ASP A 241 -45.77 -20.71 -10.02
CA ASP A 241 -46.58 -21.93 -9.96
C ASP A 241 -45.75 -23.19 -9.61
N GLU A 242 -44.47 -23.02 -9.29
CA GLU A 242 -43.57 -24.13 -8.97
C GLU A 242 -43.52 -24.40 -7.46
N ASP A 243 -43.37 -25.67 -7.09
CA ASP A 243 -43.26 -26.08 -5.69
C ASP A 243 -41.98 -25.53 -5.04
N ARG A 244 -42.17 -24.49 -4.21
CA ARG A 244 -41.10 -23.78 -3.51
C ARG A 244 -41.06 -24.14 -2.03
N VAL A 245 -39.85 -24.34 -1.50
CA VAL A 245 -39.60 -24.48 -0.07
C VAL A 245 -38.53 -23.49 0.40
N LEU A 246 -38.59 -23.12 1.67
CA LEU A 246 -37.62 -22.24 2.30
C LEU A 246 -36.82 -23.01 3.34
N CYS A 247 -35.51 -22.78 3.43
CA CYS A 247 -34.71 -23.32 4.53
C CYS A 247 -35.28 -22.82 5.87
N ALA A 248 -35.52 -23.72 6.82
CA ALA A 248 -36.04 -23.34 8.14
C ALA A 248 -35.05 -22.49 8.96
N SER A 249 -33.76 -22.52 8.62
CA SER A 249 -32.71 -21.77 9.32
C SER A 249 -32.45 -20.39 8.71
N CYS A 250 -32.18 -20.31 7.40
CA CYS A 250 -31.77 -19.07 6.74
C CYS A 250 -32.81 -18.50 5.76
N ARG A 251 -33.99 -19.12 5.65
CA ARG A 251 -35.10 -18.71 4.76
C ARG A 251 -34.75 -18.64 3.26
N THR A 252 -33.61 -19.16 2.85
CA THR A 252 -33.23 -19.22 1.43
C THR A 252 -34.21 -20.12 0.64
N PRO A 253 -34.68 -19.66 -0.53
CA PRO A 253 -35.61 -20.41 -1.37
C PRO A 253 -34.92 -21.49 -2.20
N HIS A 254 -35.63 -22.62 -2.36
CA HIS A 254 -35.22 -23.77 -3.15
C HIS A 254 -36.43 -24.37 -3.87
N HIS A 255 -36.23 -25.01 -5.03
CA HIS A 255 -37.23 -25.93 -5.57
C HIS A 255 -37.41 -27.10 -4.61
N ARG A 256 -38.64 -27.62 -4.50
CA ARG A 256 -38.95 -28.81 -3.70
C ARG A 256 -38.11 -30.02 -4.11
N ASP A 257 -37.89 -30.20 -5.40
CA ASP A 257 -37.11 -31.31 -5.95
C ASP A 257 -35.62 -31.14 -5.63
N CYS A 258 -35.08 -29.93 -5.82
CA CYS A 258 -33.69 -29.62 -5.45
C CYS A 258 -33.45 -29.85 -3.95
N TRP A 259 -34.40 -29.46 -3.10
CA TRP A 259 -34.31 -29.71 -1.66
C TRP A 259 -34.34 -31.20 -1.34
N SER A 260 -35.23 -31.97 -1.97
CA SER A 260 -35.36 -33.41 -1.76
C SER A 260 -34.14 -34.18 -2.24
N PHE A 261 -33.53 -33.73 -3.34
CA PHE A 261 -32.30 -34.30 -3.89
C PHE A 261 -31.07 -34.04 -3.00
N VAL A 262 -30.87 -32.79 -2.55
CA VAL A 262 -29.70 -32.43 -1.73
C VAL A 262 -29.88 -32.82 -0.27
N GLY A 263 -31.09 -32.75 0.26
CA GLY A 263 -31.44 -33.05 1.65
C GLY A 263 -31.04 -31.98 2.68
N ALA A 264 -30.46 -30.86 2.25
CA ALA A 264 -30.04 -29.75 3.11
C ALA A 264 -29.89 -28.43 2.32
N CYS A 265 -29.75 -27.32 3.05
CA CYS A 265 -29.49 -26.01 2.44
C CYS A 265 -28.12 -25.94 1.77
N SER A 266 -28.04 -25.39 0.56
CA SER A 266 -26.80 -25.22 -0.21
C SER A 266 -26.03 -23.93 0.09
N ILE A 267 -26.54 -23.06 0.96
CA ILE A 267 -25.87 -21.81 1.32
C ILE A 267 -24.61 -22.10 2.14
N TYR A 268 -23.49 -21.53 1.72
CA TYR A 268 -22.25 -21.60 2.45
C TYR A 268 -22.43 -21.12 3.89
N GLY A 269 -22.11 -21.98 4.86
CA GLY A 269 -22.25 -21.71 6.29
C GLY A 269 -23.61 -22.05 6.90
N CYS A 270 -24.63 -22.36 6.10
CA CYS A 270 -25.91 -22.86 6.61
C CYS A 270 -25.90 -24.39 6.74
N GLN A 271 -26.31 -24.91 7.89
CA GLN A 271 -26.43 -26.36 8.15
C GLN A 271 -27.89 -26.84 8.26
N GLY A 272 -28.83 -26.06 7.72
CA GLY A 272 -30.26 -26.36 7.81
C GLY A 272 -30.63 -27.65 7.06
N LYS A 273 -31.18 -28.63 7.77
CA LYS A 273 -31.70 -29.91 7.22
C LYS A 273 -33.22 -30.00 7.17
N ARG A 274 -33.92 -28.92 7.56
CA ARG A 274 -35.37 -28.82 7.51
C ARG A 274 -35.76 -27.67 6.59
N CYS A 275 -36.81 -27.88 5.81
CA CYS A 275 -37.48 -26.83 5.06
C CYS A 275 -38.87 -26.58 5.62
N VAL A 276 -39.40 -25.41 5.32
CA VAL A 276 -40.80 -25.05 5.53
C VAL A 276 -41.43 -24.68 4.17
N PRO A 277 -42.74 -24.86 4.00
CA PRO A 277 -43.45 -24.32 2.85
C PRO A 277 -43.18 -22.80 2.76
N SER A 278 -43.06 -22.27 1.54
CA SER A 278 -42.81 -20.84 1.35
C SER A 278 -44.03 -19.98 1.63
#